data_AF-A0A4Y2G0Y9-F1
#
_entry.id   AF-A0A4Y2G0Y9-F1
#
_cell.length_a   1.000
_cell.length_b   1.000
_cell.length_c   1.000
_cell.angle_alpha   90.00
_cell.angle_beta   90.00
_cell.angle_gamma   90.00
#
_symmetry.space_group_name_H-M   'P 1'
#
loop_
_entity.id
_entity.type
_entity.pdbx_description
1 polymer ?
#
loop_
_entity_poly.entity_id
_entity_poly.type
_entity_poly.pdbx_seq_one_letter_code
_entity_poly.pdbx_strand_id
1 'polypeptide(L)'
;MKEVHGEQFLAQCTICRWHYEAGRVNIKHLPRPGQDHVVTNSATILAVNELIQQNRRITKREFVVELSISKGTVHHTTHKRLDYGQACAQCVPKHLSENRKTARWELDPSATQEFLH
;
A
#
# COMPACT_ATOMS: atom_id res chain seq x y z
N MET A 1 23.16 41.22 5.78
CA MET A 1 22.98 39.74 5.83
C MET A 1 24.30 39.02 6.10
N LYS A 2 25.34 39.19 5.25
CA LYS A 2 26.65 38.54 5.42
C LYS A 2 27.39 38.96 6.71
N GLU A 3 27.25 40.21 7.15
CA GLU A 3 27.87 40.70 8.40
C GLU A 3 27.31 40.06 9.67
N VAL A 4 26.04 39.62 9.65
CA VAL A 4 25.36 39.07 10.83
C VAL A 4 25.40 37.54 10.83
N HIS A 5 25.40 36.90 9.66
CA HIS A 5 25.31 35.43 9.50
C HIS A 5 26.58 34.78 8.94
N GLY A 6 27.65 35.55 8.70
CA GLY A 6 28.88 35.03 8.10
C GLY A 6 28.64 34.47 6.69
N GLU A 7 29.25 33.32 6.39
CA GLU A 7 29.10 32.63 5.08
C GLU A 7 27.83 31.78 4.99
N GLN A 8 27.17 31.50 6.10
CA GLN A 8 25.97 30.65 6.15
C GLN A 8 24.70 31.51 6.02
N PHE A 9 24.46 32.07 4.83
CA PHE A 9 23.22 32.77 4.53
C PHE A 9 22.65 32.36 3.16
N LEU A 10 21.32 32.43 3.03
CA LEU A 10 20.65 32.13 1.78
C LEU A 10 21.01 33.20 0.72
N ALA A 11 21.16 32.76 -0.53
CA ALA A 11 21.41 33.67 -1.64
C ALA A 11 20.33 34.77 -1.71
N GLN A 12 20.72 35.99 -2.08
CA GLN A 12 19.81 37.14 -2.17
C GLN A 12 18.58 36.84 -3.04
N CYS A 13 18.75 36.11 -4.15
CA CYS A 13 17.64 35.68 -5.01
C CYS A 13 16.59 34.84 -4.27
N THR A 14 17.00 33.97 -3.34
CA THR A 14 16.09 33.15 -2.53
C THR A 14 15.32 34.00 -1.53
N ILE A 15 16.00 34.98 -0.92
CA ILE A 15 15.40 35.93 0.04
C ILE A 15 14.39 36.84 -0.66
N CYS A 16 14.77 37.44 -1.79
CA CYS A 16 13.86 38.27 -2.60
C CYS A 16 12.64 37.47 -3.05
N ARG A 17 12.83 36.26 -3.60
CA ARG A 17 11.71 35.39 -4.00
C ARG A 17 10.76 35.09 -2.83
N TRP A 18 11.29 34.90 -1.62
CA TRP A 18 10.49 34.66 -0.42
C TRP A 18 9.66 35.88 0.00
N HIS A 19 10.20 37.10 -0.13
CA HIS A 19 9.50 38.33 0.22
C HIS A 19 8.47 38.80 -0.81
N TYR A 20 8.72 38.55 -2.10
CA TYR A 20 7.83 39.02 -3.19
C TYR A 20 6.67 38.06 -3.50
N GLU A 21 6.72 36.81 -3.03
CA GLU A 21 5.56 35.91 -3.04
C GLU A 21 4.55 36.36 -1.97
N ALA A 22 3.63 37.24 -2.37
CA ALA A 22 2.57 37.87 -1.60
C ALA A 22 2.16 37.16 -0.29
N GLY A 23 2.45 37.81 0.85
CA GLY A 23 1.76 37.53 2.12
C GLY A 23 2.05 36.18 2.78
N ARG A 24 3.14 35.49 2.43
CA ARG A 24 3.54 34.27 3.16
C ARG A 24 3.91 34.59 4.62
N VAL A 25 2.94 34.40 5.53
CA VAL A 25 3.18 34.35 6.99
C VAL A 25 3.68 32.97 7.42
N ASN A 26 3.48 31.95 6.58
CA ASN A 26 3.91 30.58 6.87
C ASN A 26 5.42 30.40 6.59
N ILE A 27 6.19 30.25 7.66
CA ILE A 27 7.64 29.99 7.63
C ILE A 27 7.93 28.52 7.25
N LYS A 28 6.98 27.60 7.41
CA LYS A 28 7.18 26.19 7.07
C LYS A 28 7.22 26.00 5.55
N HIS A 29 8.01 25.03 5.12
CA HIS A 29 7.99 24.60 3.73
C HIS A 29 6.59 24.14 3.33
N LEU A 30 6.11 24.63 2.18
CA LEU A 30 4.93 24.07 1.56
C LEU A 30 5.23 22.63 1.13
N PRO A 31 4.21 21.75 1.07
CA PRO A 31 4.38 20.46 0.44
C PRO A 31 4.95 20.69 -0.96
N ARG A 32 6.13 20.10 -1.22
CA ARG A 32 6.68 20.12 -2.56
C ARG A 32 5.73 19.32 -3.43
N PRO A 33 5.41 19.78 -4.66
CA PRO A 33 4.81 18.92 -5.66
C PRO A 33 5.68 17.66 -5.74
N GLY A 34 5.14 16.53 -5.26
CA GLY A 34 5.77 15.24 -5.46
C GLY A 34 5.73 14.93 -6.94
N GLN A 35 6.57 14.01 -7.39
CA GLN A 35 6.31 13.39 -8.68
C GLN A 35 4.98 12.68 -8.56
N ASP A 36 3.95 13.17 -9.26
CA ASP A 36 2.68 12.48 -9.30
C ASP A 36 2.99 11.06 -9.78
N HIS A 37 2.63 10.06 -8.97
CA HIS A 37 2.71 8.65 -9.32
C HIS A 37 1.66 8.32 -10.40
N VAL A 38 1.72 9.05 -11.52
CA VAL A 38 0.98 8.81 -12.77
C VAL A 38 1.41 7.47 -13.39
N VAL A 39 2.56 6.91 -12.98
CA VAL A 39 3.05 5.58 -13.41
C VAL A 39 2.49 4.44 -12.57
N THR A 40 1.23 4.53 -12.17
CA THR A 40 0.49 3.35 -11.73
C THR A 40 -0.82 3.38 -12.45
N ASN A 41 -0.76 2.88 -13.69
CA ASN A 41 -1.89 2.71 -14.59
C ASN A 41 -2.98 1.90 -13.87
N SER A 42 -4.24 2.26 -14.04
CA SER A 42 -5.38 1.52 -13.47
C SER A 42 -5.34 0.05 -13.88
N ALA A 43 -4.88 -0.24 -15.11
CA ALA A 43 -4.66 -1.60 -15.61
C ALA A 43 -3.70 -2.40 -14.70
N THR A 44 -2.64 -1.78 -14.21
CA THR A 44 -1.66 -2.42 -13.32
C THR A 44 -2.27 -2.73 -11.95
N ILE A 45 -3.12 -1.85 -11.43
CA ILE A 45 -3.81 -2.07 -10.15
C ILE A 45 -4.79 -3.25 -10.28
N LEU A 46 -5.54 -3.29 -11.38
CA LEU A 46 -6.48 -4.37 -11.67
C LEU A 46 -5.76 -5.71 -11.80
N ALA A 47 -4.69 -5.79 -12.60
CA ALA A 47 -3.91 -7.01 -12.77
C ALA A 47 -3.34 -7.53 -11.44
N VAL A 48 -2.82 -6.64 -10.58
CA VAL A 48 -2.37 -7.02 -9.23
C VAL A 48 -3.54 -7.55 -8.40
N ASN A 49 -4.70 -6.89 -8.43
CA ASN A 49 -5.87 -7.31 -7.65
C ASN A 49 -6.43 -8.65 -8.11
N GLU A 50 -6.56 -8.87 -9.41
CA GLU A 50 -7.01 -10.14 -10.01
C GLU A 50 -6.10 -11.29 -9.59
N LEU A 51 -4.79 -11.07 -9.64
CA LEU A 51 -3.82 -12.08 -9.27
C LEU A 51 -3.86 -12.42 -7.77
N ILE A 52 -4.08 -11.42 -6.89
CA ILE A 52 -4.35 -11.68 -5.46
C ILE A 52 -5.63 -12.50 -5.28
N GLN A 53 -6.68 -12.20 -6.05
CA GLN A 53 -7.97 -12.90 -5.94
C GLN A 53 -7.86 -14.37 -6.39
N GLN A 54 -7.11 -14.64 -7.46
CA GLN A 54 -6.85 -15.98 -7.96
C GLN A 54 -6.00 -16.81 -6.98
N ASN A 55 -4.97 -16.21 -6.39
CA ASN A 55 -4.11 -16.89 -5.43
C ASN A 55 -3.85 -16.01 -4.20
N ARG A 56 -4.61 -16.24 -3.12
CA ARG A 56 -4.45 -15.50 -1.86
C ARG A 56 -3.11 -15.73 -1.15
N ARG A 57 -2.31 -16.71 -1.58
CA ARG A 57 -0.98 -17.05 -1.01
C ARG A 57 0.18 -16.58 -1.87
N ILE A 58 -0.08 -15.79 -2.90
CA ILE A 58 0.96 -15.30 -3.81
C ILE A 58 1.99 -14.40 -3.10
N THR A 59 3.24 -14.53 -3.51
CA THR A 59 4.38 -13.80 -2.97
C THR A 59 4.73 -12.57 -3.80
N LYS A 60 5.37 -11.58 -3.16
CA LYS A 60 5.87 -10.38 -3.85
C LYS A 60 6.82 -10.67 -5.02
N ARG A 61 7.51 -11.81 -5.02
CA ARG A 61 8.42 -12.23 -6.10
C ARG A 61 7.64 -12.68 -7.33
N GLU A 62 6.57 -13.43 -7.13
CA GLU A 62 5.70 -13.89 -8.22
C GLU A 62 5.06 -12.70 -8.93
N PHE A 63 4.59 -11.68 -8.21
CA PHE A 63 4.12 -10.43 -8.84
C PHE A 63 5.15 -9.76 -9.75
N VAL A 64 6.41 -9.70 -9.31
CA VAL A 64 7.49 -9.07 -10.08
C VAL A 64 7.74 -9.85 -11.36
N VAL A 65 7.70 -11.17 -11.30
CA VAL A 65 7.93 -12.05 -12.46
C VAL A 65 6.73 -12.01 -13.41
N GLU A 66 5.51 -12.18 -12.90
CA GLU A 66 4.31 -12.34 -13.70
C GLU A 66 3.87 -11.04 -14.37
N LEU A 67 3.95 -9.92 -13.65
CA LEU A 67 3.54 -8.62 -14.17
C LEU A 67 4.72 -7.80 -14.72
N SER A 68 5.97 -8.27 -14.56
CA SER A 68 7.18 -7.53 -14.94
C SER A 68 7.26 -6.13 -14.31
N ILE A 69 6.81 -6.00 -13.06
CA ILE A 69 6.74 -4.75 -12.32
C ILE A 69 7.86 -4.69 -11.27
N SER A 70 8.36 -3.49 -10.95
CA SER A 70 9.33 -3.33 -9.86
C SER A 70 8.76 -3.74 -8.50
N LYS A 71 9.63 -4.29 -7.63
CA LYS A 71 9.27 -4.63 -6.24
C LYS A 71 8.69 -3.44 -5.46
N GLY A 72 9.20 -2.23 -5.72
CA GLY A 72 8.72 -1.01 -5.08
C GLY A 72 7.28 -0.68 -5.47
N THR A 73 6.97 -0.80 -6.76
CA THR A 73 5.63 -0.58 -7.30
C THR A 73 4.65 -1.64 -6.77
N VAL A 74 5.03 -2.92 -6.70
CA VAL A 74 4.19 -3.96 -6.08
C VAL A 74 3.89 -3.61 -4.64
N HIS A 75 4.91 -3.29 -3.83
CA HIS A 75 4.72 -2.93 -2.43
C HIS A 75 3.81 -1.70 -2.25
N HIS A 76 4.04 -0.66 -3.06
CA HIS A 76 3.21 0.54 -3.03
C HIS A 76 1.76 0.24 -3.43
N THR A 77 1.53 -0.47 -4.53
CA THR A 77 0.17 -0.78 -4.99
C THR A 77 -0.58 -1.66 -3.98
N THR A 78 0.05 -2.72 -3.46
CA THR A 78 -0.59 -3.62 -2.50
C THR A 78 -0.98 -2.91 -1.20
N HIS A 79 -0.09 -2.10 -0.60
CA HIS A 79 -0.37 -1.49 0.71
C HIS A 79 -0.98 -0.08 0.65
N LYS A 80 -0.70 0.71 -0.38
CA LYS A 80 -1.18 2.11 -0.46
C LYS A 80 -2.41 2.28 -1.34
N ARG A 81 -2.63 1.40 -2.31
CA ARG A 81 -3.77 1.51 -3.23
C ARG A 81 -4.86 0.48 -2.96
N LEU A 82 -4.48 -0.76 -2.71
CA LEU A 82 -5.42 -1.86 -2.46
C LEU A 82 -5.64 -2.16 -0.97
N ASP A 83 -4.82 -1.57 -0.09
CA ASP A 83 -4.89 -1.75 1.37
C ASP A 83 -4.83 -3.21 1.85
N TYR A 84 -4.14 -4.08 1.11
CA TYR A 84 -3.96 -5.47 1.52
C TYR A 84 -2.89 -5.61 2.60
N GLY A 85 -3.23 -6.38 3.64
CA GLY A 85 -2.31 -6.87 4.68
C GLY A 85 -1.88 -8.31 4.44
N GLN A 86 -0.72 -8.68 4.96
CA GLN A 86 -0.29 -10.08 5.00
C GLN A 86 -0.78 -10.71 6.31
N ALA A 87 -1.47 -11.85 6.21
CA ALA A 87 -1.90 -12.64 7.34
C ALA A 87 -1.22 -14.02 7.34
N CYS A 88 -0.95 -14.56 8.53
CA CYS A 88 -0.50 -15.94 8.68
C CYS A 88 -1.69 -16.90 8.56
N ALA A 89 -1.51 -18.04 7.88
CA ALA A 89 -2.55 -19.05 7.80
C ALA A 89 -2.78 -19.72 9.16
N GLN A 90 -4.04 -19.97 9.52
CA GLN A 90 -4.38 -20.75 10.71
C GLN A 90 -4.00 -22.22 10.49
N CYS A 91 -3.39 -22.84 11.50
CA CYS A 91 -3.08 -24.27 11.48
C CYS A 91 -4.36 -25.08 11.65
N VAL A 92 -4.81 -25.74 10.58
CA VAL A 92 -6.00 -26.61 10.58
C VAL A 92 -5.57 -28.08 10.44
N PRO A 93 -6.13 -29.02 11.22
CA PRO A 93 -5.91 -30.45 11.03
C PRO A 93 -6.26 -30.89 9.60
N LYS A 94 -5.26 -31.38 8.85
CA LYS A 94 -5.36 -31.55 7.38
C LYS A 94 -6.28 -32.69 6.95
N HIS A 95 -6.42 -33.73 7.77
CA HIS A 95 -7.13 -34.94 7.39
C HIS A 95 -8.31 -35.19 8.35
N LEU A 96 -9.43 -34.55 8.07
CA LEU A 96 -10.71 -34.94 8.64
C LEU A 96 -11.32 -36.01 7.73
N SER A 97 -11.54 -37.21 8.26
CA SER A 97 -12.28 -38.27 7.57
C SER A 97 -13.73 -37.87 7.38
N GLU A 98 -14.41 -38.35 6.34
CA GLU A 98 -15.80 -37.97 6.00
C GLU A 98 -16.84 -38.31 7.08
N ASN A 99 -16.57 -39.23 7.99
CA ASN A 99 -17.45 -39.44 9.15
C ASN A 99 -17.26 -38.34 10.22
N ARG A 100 -16.02 -37.92 10.46
CA ARG A 100 -15.66 -36.73 11.28
C ARG A 100 -16.00 -35.41 10.59
N LYS A 101 -16.20 -35.51 9.26
CA LYS A 101 -16.99 -34.85 8.21
C LYS A 101 -18.53 -34.74 8.26
N THR A 102 -19.21 -35.54 9.05
CA THR A 102 -20.69 -35.50 9.11
C THR A 102 -21.18 -35.36 10.55
N ALA A 103 -20.40 -35.87 11.51
CA ALA A 103 -20.65 -35.68 12.93
C ALA A 103 -20.63 -34.20 13.41
N ARG A 104 -19.69 -33.35 12.96
CA ARG A 104 -19.66 -31.92 13.35
C ARG A 104 -20.80 -31.04 12.78
N TRP A 105 -21.49 -31.49 11.74
CA TRP A 105 -22.55 -30.81 11.00
C TRP A 105 -23.87 -31.17 11.67
N GLU A 106 -24.02 -32.45 12.03
CA GLU A 106 -25.14 -32.96 12.81
C GLU A 106 -25.14 -32.47 14.26
N LEU A 107 -23.96 -32.26 14.86
CA LEU A 107 -23.83 -31.77 16.25
C LEU A 107 -24.01 -30.26 16.39
N ASP A 108 -23.85 -29.47 15.33
CA ASP A 108 -24.02 -28.02 15.39
C ASP A 108 -24.54 -27.45 14.05
N PRO A 109 -25.86 -27.55 13.78
CA PRO A 109 -26.46 -26.94 12.60
C PRO A 109 -26.37 -25.41 12.61
N SER A 110 -26.20 -24.79 13.78
CA SER A 110 -26.24 -23.33 13.96
C SER A 110 -24.99 -22.61 13.42
N ALA A 111 -23.85 -23.28 13.37
CA ALA A 111 -22.60 -22.75 12.84
C ALA A 111 -22.61 -22.51 11.31
N THR A 112 -23.62 -23.00 10.59
CA THR A 112 -23.70 -22.89 9.13
C THR A 112 -24.36 -21.58 8.66
N GLN A 113 -25.08 -20.87 9.54
CA GLN A 113 -25.82 -19.66 9.17
C GLN A 113 -24.95 -18.40 9.12
N GLU A 114 -23.80 -18.40 9.82
CA GLU A 114 -22.87 -17.27 9.92
C GLU A 114 -22.01 -17.05 8.65
N PHE A 115 -22.03 -17.97 7.69
CA PHE A 115 -21.21 -17.90 6.46
C PHE A 115 -22.00 -17.56 5.19
N LEU A 116 -23.31 -17.30 5.30
CA LEU A 116 -24.19 -16.98 4.17
C LEU A 116 -24.58 -15.49 4.07
N HIS A 117 -23.81 -14.57 4.66
CA HIS A 117 -24.05 -13.14 4.51
C HIS A 117 -22.80 -12.35 4.12
#